data_AF-A0A973GWZ9-F1
#
_entry.id   AF-A0A973GWZ9-F1
#
_cell.length_a   1.000
_cell.length_b   1.000
_cell.length_c   1.000
_cell.angle_alpha   90.00
_cell.angle_beta   90.00
_cell.angle_gamma   90.00
#
_symmetry.space_group_name_H-M   'P 1'
#
loop_
_entity.id
_entity.type
_entity.pdbx_description
1 polymer ?
#
loop_
_entity_poly.entity_id
_entity_poly.type
_entity_poly.pdbx_seq_one_letter_code
_entity_poly.pdbx_strand_id
1 'polypeptide(L)' 'MMLIQQIKSFNQPAVAMTDHGNMFGAIEFYRKANEAGIKPIIGCEAYMAPGSRFAAKDSGLAHNDYYHLILLARNLTGYQ' A
#
# COMPACT_ATOMS: atom_id res chain seq x y z
N MET A 1 13.12 -5.77 8.96
CA MET A 1 14.28 -6.03 8.08
C MET A 1 14.16 -7.32 7.27
N MET A 2 13.34 -8.31 7.69
CA MET A 2 13.26 -9.63 7.02
C MET A 2 12.72 -9.59 5.58
N LEU A 3 11.71 -8.77 5.28
CA LEU A 3 11.08 -8.73 3.94
C LEU A 3 12.08 -8.41 2.83
N ILE A 4 12.87 -7.35 2.99
CA ILE A 4 13.85 -6.90 1.98
C ILE A 4 14.95 -7.95 1.76
N GLN A 5 15.39 -8.63 2.83
CA GLN A 5 16.37 -9.71 2.73
C GLN A 5 15.81 -10.89 1.93
N GLN A 6 14.55 -11.26 2.16
CA GLN A 6 13.91 -12.36 1.45
C GLN A 6 13.75 -12.05 -0.04
N ILE A 7 13.30 -10.84 -0.40
CA ILE A 7 13.19 -10.40 -1.80
C ILE A 7 14.54 -10.46 -2.51
N LYS A 8 15.61 -10.03 -1.82
CA LYS A 8 16.99 -10.13 -2.32
C LYS A 8 17.40 -11.60 -2.54
N SER A 9 17.09 -12.50 -1.60
CA SER A 9 17.40 -13.93 -1.75
C SER A 9 16.69 -14.59 -2.93
N PHE A 10 15.52 -14.06 -3.31
CA PHE A 10 14.76 -14.54 -4.47
C PHE A 10 15.16 -13.85 -5.78
N ASN A 11 16.20 -13.01 -5.77
CA ASN A 11 16.65 -12.21 -6.91
C ASN A 11 15.51 -11.39 -7.55
N GLN A 12 14.55 -10.95 -6.75
CA GLN A 12 13.44 -10.12 -7.23
C GLN A 12 13.90 -8.66 -7.33
N PRO A 13 13.73 -8.00 -8.50
CA PRO A 13 14.29 -6.67 -8.72
C PRO A 13 13.47 -5.54 -8.10
N ALA A 14 12.22 -5.80 -7.69
CA ALA A 14 11.29 -4.79 -7.20
C ALA A 14 10.29 -5.40 -6.21
N VAL A 15 9.70 -4.56 -5.36
CA VAL A 15 8.60 -4.91 -4.45
C VAL A 15 7.66 -3.72 -4.24
N ALA A 16 6.36 -4.00 -4.12
CA ALA A 16 5.37 -3.01 -3.72
C ALA A 16 4.99 -3.14 -2.23
N MET A 17 4.83 -2.01 -1.55
CA MET A 17 4.22 -1.93 -0.22
C MET A 17 2.80 -1.37 -0.37
N THR A 18 1.80 -2.06 0.15
CA THR A 18 0.39 -1.69 0.05
C THR A 18 -0.30 -1.90 1.40
N ASP A 19 0.01 -1.04 2.37
CA ASP A 19 -0.58 -1.13 3.70
C ASP A 19 -2.07 -0.76 3.69
N HIS A 20 -2.83 -1.31 4.63
CA HIS A 20 -4.27 -1.06 4.78
C HIS A 20 -4.57 0.39 5.19
N GLY A 21 -5.11 1.18 4.26
CA GLY A 21 -5.66 2.52 4.50
C GLY A 21 -4.65 3.56 4.98
N ASN A 22 -3.35 3.28 4.91
CA ASN A 22 -2.30 4.17 5.37
C ASN A 22 -1.00 4.00 4.57
N MET A 23 -0.05 4.90 4.79
CA MET A 23 1.28 4.89 4.16
C MET A 23 2.40 5.14 5.18
N PHE A 24 2.21 4.75 6.44
CA PHE A 24 3.17 5.07 7.52
C PHE A 24 4.55 4.47 7.27
N GLY A 25 4.61 3.27 6.70
CA GLY A 25 5.85 2.58 6.38
C GLY A 25 6.60 3.13 5.15
N ALA A 26 6.03 4.06 4.39
CA ALA A 26 6.49 4.36 3.03
C ALA A 26 7.95 4.84 2.98
N ILE A 27 8.35 5.73 3.90
CA ILE A 27 9.71 6.28 3.94
C ILE A 27 10.72 5.23 4.41
N GLU A 28 10.40 4.45 5.43
CA GLU A 28 11.30 3.40 5.94
C GLU A 28 11.49 2.30 4.89
N PHE A 29 10.39 1.87 4.26
CA PHE A 29 10.40 0.87 3.19
C PHE A 29 11.23 1.36 2.00
N TYR A 30 10.99 2.60 1.54
CA TYR A 30 11.74 3.21 0.45
C TYR A 30 13.25 3.20 0.73
N ARG A 31 13.68 3.62 1.93
CA ARG A 31 15.10 3.64 2.30
C ARG A 31 15.71 2.25 2.32
N LYS A 32 15.08 1.31 3.03
CA LYS A 32 15.61 -0.07 3.18
C LYS A 32 15.65 -0.83 1.86
N ALA A 33 14.66 -0.66 0.99
CA ALA A 33 14.64 -1.29 -0.33
C ALA A 33 15.77 -0.74 -1.22
N ASN A 34 15.93 0.60 -1.27
CA ASN A 34 17.00 1.23 -2.05
C ASN A 34 18.40 0.84 -1.55
N GLU A 35 18.64 0.82 -0.23
CA GLU A 35 19.90 0.36 0.37
C GLU A 35 20.24 -1.09 -0.03
N ALA A 36 19.22 -1.93 -0.25
CA ALA A 36 19.39 -3.31 -0.70
C ALA A 36 19.53 -3.46 -2.23
N GLY A 37 19.41 -2.37 -3.00
CA GLY A 37 19.43 -2.39 -4.47
C GLY A 37 18.13 -2.91 -5.10
N ILE A 38 17.02 -2.86 -4.37
CA ILE A 38 15.70 -3.32 -4.82
C ILE A 38 14.84 -2.11 -5.12
N LYS A 39 14.15 -2.09 -6.26
CA LYS A 39 13.27 -0.98 -6.64
C LYS A 39 12.02 -0.97 -5.75
N PRO A 40 11.82 0.03 -4.86
CA PRO A 40 10.58 0.16 -4.12
C PRO A 40 9.46 0.69 -5.02
N ILE A 41 8.26 0.15 -4.86
CA ILE A 41 7.02 0.69 -5.41
C ILE A 41 6.13 1.05 -4.23
N ILE A 42 5.83 2.34 -4.08
CA ILE A 42 4.98 2.81 -2.98
C ILE A 42 3.52 2.71 -3.41
N GLY A 43 2.69 2.14 -2.55
CA GLY A 43 1.26 2.01 -2.77
C GLY A 43 0.49 2.06 -1.46
N CYS A 44 -0.82 1.86 -1.58
CA CYS A 44 -1.75 1.81 -0.46
C CYS A 44 -2.91 0.90 -0.86
N GLU A 45 -3.37 0.06 0.06
CA GLU A 45 -4.63 -0.63 -0.08
C GLU A 45 -5.73 0.25 0.53
N ALA A 46 -6.37 1.04 -0.32
CA ALA A 46 -7.39 2.00 0.09
C ALA A 46 -8.71 1.30 0.44
N TYR A 47 -9.42 1.86 1.42
CA TYR A 47 -10.80 1.52 1.70
C TYR A 47 -11.72 2.39 0.85
N MET A 48 -12.41 1.76 -0.09
CA MET A 48 -13.34 2.43 -1.00
C MET A 48 -14.77 2.24 -0.49
N ALA A 49 -15.44 3.34 -0.17
CA ALA A 49 -16.85 3.30 0.17
C ALA A 49 -17.68 2.84 -1.06
N PRO A 50 -18.76 2.05 -0.87
CA PRO A 50 -19.67 1.65 -1.96
C PRO A 50 -20.40 2.84 -2.59
N GLY A 51 -20.49 3.96 -1.87
CA GLY A 51 -21.05 5.23 -2.33
C GLY A 51 -20.23 6.42 -1.82
N SER A 52 -20.91 7.47 -1.35
CA SER A 52 -20.23 8.62 -0.77
C SER A 52 -19.46 8.25 0.49
N ARG A 53 -18.20 8.69 0.61
CA ARG A 53 -17.39 8.54 1.84
C ARG A 53 -17.96 9.28 3.06
N PHE A 54 -18.93 10.16 2.84
CA PHE A 54 -19.60 10.93 3.89
C PHE A 54 -20.98 10.35 4.25
N ALA A 55 -21.44 9.31 3.56
CA ALA A 55 -22.69 8.66 3.90
C ALA A 55 -22.59 8.10 5.33
N ALA A 56 -23.64 8.33 6.13
CA ALA A 56 -23.77 7.68 7.42
C ALA A 56 -23.87 6.16 7.20
N LYS A 57 -23.39 5.37 8.19
CA LYS A 57 -23.55 3.91 8.19
C LYS A 57 -25.00 3.53 8.47
N ASP A 58 -25.89 3.79 7.51
CA ASP A 58 -27.26 3.33 7.53
C ASP A 58 -27.35 2.05 6.71
N SER A 59 -26.78 0.96 7.23
CA SER A 59 -27.04 -0.35 6.67
C SER A 59 -27.09 -1.35 7.82
N GLY A 60 -28.27 -1.94 8.04
CA GLY A 60 -28.48 -3.04 8.99
C GLY A 60 -27.80 -4.35 8.54
N LEU A 61 -26.71 -4.26 7.79
CA LEU A 61 -25.91 -5.38 7.33
C LEU A 61 -24.64 -5.41 8.16
N ALA A 62 -24.55 -6.45 8.99
CA ALA A 62 -23.32 -6.79 9.68
C ALA A 62 -22.24 -7.15 8.65
N HIS A 63 -21.28 -6.24 8.42
CA HIS A 63 -19.86 -6.44 8.05
C HIS A 63 -19.36 -5.39 7.05
N ASN A 64 -18.39 -4.56 7.48
CA ASN A 64 -17.46 -3.79 6.64
C ASN A 64 -18.01 -3.26 5.30
N ASP A 65 -18.76 -2.15 5.33
CA ASP A 65 -19.27 -1.44 4.14
C ASP A 65 -18.15 -0.72 3.34
N TYR A 66 -17.11 -1.43 2.94
CA TYR A 66 -16.04 -0.92 2.08
C TYR A 66 -15.40 -2.03 1.25
N TYR A 67 -14.90 -1.65 0.09
CA TYR A 67 -14.09 -2.51 -0.77
C TYR A 67 -12.61 -2.21 -0.59
N HIS A 68 -11.78 -3.21 -0.85
CA HIS A 68 -10.33 -3.05 -0.92
C HIS A 68 -9.91 -2.65 -2.33
N LEU A 69 -9.06 -1.62 -2.44
CA LEU A 69 -8.53 -1.15 -3.71
C LEU A 69 -7.01 -0.93 -3.61
N ILE A 70 -6.24 -1.68 -4.39
CA ILE A 70 -4.79 -1.51 -4.47
C ILE A 70 -4.47 -0.33 -5.40
N LEU A 71 -3.72 0.64 -4.88
CA LEU A 71 -3.19 1.78 -5.63
C LEU A 71 -1.67 1.77 -5.57
N LEU A 72 -1.02 2.05 -6.71
CA LEU A 72 0.44 2.13 -6.83
C LEU A 72 0.86 3.49 -7.41
N ALA A 73 1.82 4.14 -6.77
CA ALA A 73 2.41 5.37 -7.26
C ALA A 73 3.41 5.09 -8.38
N ARG A 74 3.12 5.57 -9.60
CA ARG A 74 4.02 5.44 -10.76
C ARG A 74 5.23 6.35 -10.67
N ASN A 75 5.05 7.53 -10.08
CA ASN A 75 6.04 8.61 -10.01
C ASN A 75 5.74 9.50 -8.78
N LEU A 76 6.53 10.57 -8.59
CA LEU A 76 6.34 11.49 -7.47
C LEU A 76 4.95 12.13 -7.46
N THR A 77 4.40 12.48 -8.62
CA THR A 77 3.03 13.01 -8.73
C THR A 77 1.99 12.00 -8.26
N GLY A 78 2.18 10.70 -8.54
CA GLY A 78 1.30 9.65 -8.02
C GLY A 78 1.51 9.32 -6.54
N TYR A 79 2.58 9.81 -5.92
CA TYR A 79 2.85 9.66 -4.48
C TYR A 79 2.23 10.80 -3.66
N GLN A 80 2.12 12.00 -4.24
CA GLN A 80 1.53 13.21 -3.64
C GLN A 80 0.00 13.14 -3.58
#